data_AF-A0A2A5FW16-F1
#
_entry.id   AF-A0A2A5FW16-F1
#
_cell.length_a   1.000
_cell.length_b   1.000
_cell.length_c   1.000
_cell.angle_alpha   90.00
_cell.angle_beta   90.00
_cell.angle_gamma   90.00
#
_symmetry.space_group_name_H-M   'P 1'
#
loop_
_entity.id
_entity.type
_entity.pdbx_description
1 polymer ?
#
loop_
_entity_poly.entity_id
_entity_poly.type
_entity_poly.pdbx_seq_one_letter_code
_entity_poly.pdbx_strand_id
1 'polypeptide(L)'
;MQLTLDSFPNAPKNWSLDTAKETAGADGIQLNEDHWDLIRALQEYYHKVEFPHLRQIKDALEEKFHSRGGMKYLYQIMPGGPIAEGCRLAGLNVPAGAIDQSFGSVA
;
A
#
# COMPACT_ATOMS: atom_id res chain seq x y z
N MET A 1 -2.61 -4.05 18.74
CA MET A 1 -2.80 -2.59 18.66
C MET A 1 -4.26 -2.29 18.29
N GLN A 2 -4.96 -1.38 18.98
CA GLN A 2 -6.32 -0.97 18.58
C GLN A 2 -6.21 -0.03 17.38
N LEU A 3 -6.43 -0.55 16.17
CA LEU A 3 -6.51 0.26 14.95
C LEU A 3 -7.89 0.92 14.92
N THR A 4 -7.92 2.25 14.94
CA THR A 4 -9.14 3.05 14.78
C THR A 4 -9.05 3.87 13.50
N LEU A 5 -10.20 4.35 12.99
CA LEU A 5 -10.24 5.20 11.80
C LEU A 5 -9.37 6.46 11.95
N ASP A 6 -9.24 7.00 13.16
CA ASP A 6 -8.37 8.15 13.47
C ASP A 6 -6.88 7.87 13.20
N SER A 7 -6.48 6.61 13.07
CA SER A 7 -5.10 6.23 12.71
C SER A 7 -4.78 6.49 11.24
N PHE A 8 -5.77 6.81 10.41
CA PHE A 8 -5.64 7.02 8.96
C PHE A 8 -6.27 8.36 8.52
N PRO A 9 -5.73 9.51 8.98
CA PRO A 9 -6.31 10.83 8.71
C PRO A 9 -6.27 11.24 7.23
N ASN A 10 -5.36 10.64 6.46
CA ASN A 10 -5.16 10.92 5.04
C ASN A 10 -5.86 9.89 4.13
N ALA A 11 -6.70 9.02 4.69
CA ALA A 11 -7.41 8.02 3.91
C ALA A 11 -8.39 8.66 2.93
N PRO A 12 -8.59 8.04 1.74
CA PRO A 12 -9.66 8.43 0.84
C PRO A 12 -11.04 8.37 1.51
N LYS A 13 -11.98 9.22 1.09
CA LYS A 13 -13.33 9.31 1.70
C LYS A 13 -14.12 8.00 1.73
N ASN A 14 -13.87 7.11 0.77
CA ASN A 14 -14.56 5.82 0.65
C ASN A 14 -13.76 4.65 1.25
N TRP A 15 -12.67 4.94 1.96
CA TRP A 15 -11.81 3.92 2.55
C TRP A 15 -12.12 3.74 4.05
N SER A 16 -12.06 2.50 4.50
CA SER A 16 -12.18 2.10 5.90
C SER A 16 -11.28 0.89 6.21
N LEU A 17 -11.11 0.58 7.50
CA LEU A 17 -10.40 -0.62 7.92
C LEU A 17 -11.03 -1.90 7.36
N ASP A 18 -12.36 -1.94 7.26
CA ASP A 18 -13.09 -3.11 6.77
C ASP A 18 -12.87 -3.29 5.27
N THR A 19 -12.92 -2.21 4.47
CA THR A 19 -12.61 -2.29 3.03
C THR A 19 -11.17 -2.73 2.76
N ALA A 20 -10.21 -2.32 3.60
CA ALA A 20 -8.83 -2.77 3.48
C ALA A 20 -8.68 -4.26 3.82
N LYS A 21 -9.38 -4.73 4.86
CA LYS A 21 -9.41 -6.15 5.25
C LYS A 21 -10.10 -7.02 4.22
N GLU A 22 -11.22 -6.56 3.64
CA GLU A 22 -11.92 -7.26 2.55
C GLU A 22 -11.01 -7.40 1.33
N THR A 23 -10.33 -6.31 0.93
CA THR A 23 -9.38 -6.32 -0.19
C THR A 23 -8.21 -7.27 0.09
N ALA A 24 -7.65 -7.23 1.30
CA ALA A 24 -6.60 -8.15 1.71
C ALA A 24 -7.06 -9.61 1.70
N GLY A 25 -8.29 -9.88 2.16
CA GLY A 25 -8.89 -11.22 2.12
C GLY A 25 -9.08 -11.73 0.69
N ALA A 26 -9.49 -10.87 -0.24
CA ALA A 26 -9.62 -11.20 -1.66
C ALA A 26 -8.26 -11.50 -2.32
N ASP A 27 -7.22 -10.74 -1.96
CA ASP A 27 -5.84 -10.91 -2.47
C ASP A 27 -5.05 -11.99 -1.69
N GLY A 28 -5.64 -12.61 -0.66
CA GLY A 28 -4.97 -13.62 0.19
C GLY A 28 -3.87 -13.07 1.09
N ILE A 29 -3.86 -11.76 1.34
CA ILE A 29 -2.86 -11.03 2.12
C ILE A 29 -3.24 -11.02 3.61
N GLN A 30 -2.31 -11.39 4.49
CA GLN A 30 -2.50 -11.28 5.94
C GLN A 30 -2.00 -9.94 6.46
N LEU A 31 -2.92 -9.02 6.77
CA LEU A 31 -2.57 -7.69 7.29
C LEU A 31 -1.94 -7.79 8.69
N ASN A 32 -0.78 -7.17 8.84
CA ASN A 32 -0.01 -7.05 10.07
C ASN A 32 0.38 -5.57 10.26
N GLU A 33 1.12 -5.24 11.32
CA GLU A 33 1.49 -3.84 11.60
C GLU A 33 2.30 -3.18 10.47
N ASP A 34 3.19 -3.91 9.80
CA ASP A 34 3.98 -3.40 8.68
C ASP A 34 3.12 -3.12 7.44
N HIS A 35 2.12 -3.95 7.17
CA HIS A 35 1.15 -3.70 6.10
C HIS A 35 0.35 -2.42 6.38
N TRP A 36 -0.06 -2.20 7.63
CA TRP A 36 -0.77 -0.97 8.01
C TRP A 36 0.12 0.27 7.94
N ASP A 37 1.41 0.15 8.29
CA ASP A 37 2.40 1.22 8.09
C ASP A 37 2.54 1.58 6.60
N LEU A 38 2.59 0.58 5.71
CA LEU A 38 2.67 0.82 4.26
C LEU A 38 1.43 1.55 3.74
N ILE A 39 0.24 1.10 4.15
CA ILE A 39 -1.03 1.74 3.77
C ILE A 39 -1.05 3.21 4.22
N ARG A 40 -0.67 3.49 5.47
CA ARG A 40 -0.56 4.87 5.99
C ARG A 40 0.42 5.71 5.19
N ALA A 41 1.61 5.16 4.90
CA ALA A 41 2.64 5.86 4.15
C ALA A 41 2.16 6.26 2.75
N LEU A 42 1.45 5.37 2.07
CA LEU A 42 0.87 5.64 0.76
C LEU A 42 -0.23 6.70 0.82
N GLN A 43 -1.16 6.60 1.77
CA GLN A 43 -2.22 7.60 1.94
C GLN A 43 -1.65 8.99 2.26
N GLU A 44 -0.67 9.06 3.15
CA GLU A 44 0.05 10.30 3.46
C GLU A 44 0.75 10.87 2.23
N TYR A 45 1.41 10.02 1.44
CA TYR A 45 2.12 10.45 0.24
C TYR A 45 1.18 11.01 -0.83
N TYR A 46 0.09 10.30 -1.14
CA TYR A 46 -0.91 10.72 -2.12
C TYR A 46 -1.72 11.94 -1.66
N HIS A 47 -1.86 12.15 -0.35
CA HIS A 47 -2.44 13.38 0.17
C HIS A 47 -1.53 14.60 -0.03
N LYS A 48 -0.20 14.41 0.03
CA LYS A 48 0.80 15.48 -0.10
C LYS A 48 1.15 15.81 -1.56
N VAL A 49 0.99 14.85 -2.48
CA VAL A 49 1.43 14.96 -3.87
C VAL A 49 0.22 14.81 -4.80
N GLU A 50 -0.14 15.87 -5.54
CA GLU A 50 -1.29 15.83 -6.46
C GLU A 50 -1.11 14.83 -7.62
N PHE A 51 0.10 14.73 -8.18
CA PHE A 51 0.40 13.87 -9.33
C PHE A 51 1.61 12.98 -9.05
N PRO A 52 1.44 11.92 -8.23
CA PRO A 52 2.54 11.05 -7.84
C PRO A 52 2.97 10.14 -8.99
N HIS A 53 4.25 10.17 -9.33
CA HIS A 53 4.84 9.25 -10.30
C HIS A 53 5.41 8.01 -9.62
N LEU A 54 5.42 6.87 -10.33
CA LEU A 54 5.91 5.58 -9.82
C LEU A 54 7.27 5.66 -9.14
N ARG A 55 8.22 6.38 -9.75
CA ARG A 55 9.57 6.56 -9.20
C ARG A 55 9.54 7.30 -7.86
N GLN A 56 8.75 8.36 -7.76
CA GLN A 56 8.71 9.17 -6.53
C GLN A 56 8.04 8.40 -5.38
N ILE A 57 7.00 7.60 -5.69
CA ILE A 57 6.39 6.70 -4.71
C ILE A 57 7.42 5.68 -4.22
N LYS A 58 8.14 5.05 -5.16
CA LYS A 58 9.19 4.08 -4.83
C LYS A 58 10.27 4.69 -3.94
N ASP A 59 10.78 5.87 -4.31
CA ASP A 59 11.83 6.56 -3.55
C ASP A 59 11.33 6.96 -2.15
N ALA A 60 10.08 7.44 -2.03
CA ALA A 60 9.49 7.78 -0.75
C ALA A 60 9.29 6.55 0.16
N LEU A 61 8.88 5.41 -0.41
CA LEU A 61 8.75 4.16 0.34
C LEU A 61 10.11 3.58 0.73
N GLU A 62 11.11 3.63 -0.17
CA GLU A 62 12.49 3.25 0.12
C GLU A 62 13.02 4.00 1.34
N GLU A 63 12.85 5.32 1.37
CA GLU A 63 13.28 6.18 2.47
C GLU A 63 12.46 5.92 3.75
N LYS A 64 11.14 5.80 3.66
CA LYS A 64 10.27 5.57 4.82
C LYS A 64 10.58 4.25 5.52
N PHE A 65 10.92 3.22 4.76
CA PHE A 65 11.19 1.87 5.27
C PHE A 65 12.68 1.54 5.32
N HIS A 66 13.58 2.52 5.12
CA HIS A 66 15.03 2.26 5.03
C HIS A 66 15.57 1.50 6.24
N SER A 67 15.09 1.83 7.44
CA SER A 67 15.51 1.20 8.71
C SER A 67 15.11 -0.27 8.81
N ARG A 68 14.09 -0.69 8.04
CA ARG A 68 13.61 -2.07 7.94
C ARG A 68 14.12 -2.80 6.70
N GLY A 69 14.90 -2.13 5.83
CA GLY A 69 15.45 -2.70 4.60
C GLY A 69 14.82 -2.16 3.30
N GLY A 70 14.06 -1.07 3.38
CA GLY A 70 13.54 -0.32 2.22
C GLY A 70 12.60 -1.16 1.34
N MET A 71 12.66 -0.94 0.04
CA MET A 71 11.88 -1.67 -0.95
C MET A 71 12.13 -3.17 -0.89
N LYS A 72 13.36 -3.62 -0.59
CA LYS A 72 13.67 -5.04 -0.48
C LYS A 72 12.81 -5.71 0.60
N TYR A 73 12.65 -5.04 1.74
CA TYR A 73 11.77 -5.50 2.81
C TYR A 73 10.30 -5.44 2.41
N LEU A 74 9.88 -4.35 1.74
CA LEU A 74 8.51 -4.24 1.27
C LEU A 74 8.13 -5.37 0.29
N TYR A 75 9.03 -5.79 -0.60
CA TYR A 75 8.80 -6.95 -1.47
C TYR A 75 8.71 -8.29 -0.72
N GLN A 76 9.22 -8.38 0.52
CA GLN A 76 9.05 -9.58 1.35
C GLN A 76 7.64 -9.66 1.94
N ILE A 77 7.05 -8.53 2.32
CA ILE A 77 5.70 -8.48 2.89
C ILE A 77 4.61 -8.34 1.82
N MET A 78 4.93 -7.73 0.67
CA MET A 78 4.05 -7.54 -0.48
C MET A 78 4.68 -8.13 -1.75
N PRO A 79 4.64 -9.47 -1.91
CA PRO A 79 5.34 -10.16 -3.00
C PRO A 79 4.74 -9.89 -4.39
N GLY A 80 3.45 -9.55 -4.48
CA GLY A 80 2.81 -9.17 -5.75
C GLY A 80 3.06 -7.72 -6.15
N GLY A 81 3.82 -6.97 -5.35
CA GLY A 81 4.30 -5.64 -5.66
C GLY A 81 3.89 -4.62 -4.61
N PRO A 82 4.83 -4.04 -3.84
CA PRO A 82 4.53 -3.15 -2.73
C PRO A 82 3.66 -1.95 -3.08
N ILE A 83 3.89 -1.38 -4.27
CA ILE A 83 3.16 -0.22 -4.74
C ILE A 83 1.78 -0.63 -5.27
N ALA A 84 1.69 -1.74 -6.00
CA ALA A 84 0.43 -2.19 -6.58
C ALA A 84 -0.53 -2.72 -5.49
N GLU A 85 -0.08 -3.69 -4.70
CA GLU A 85 -0.85 -4.25 -3.57
C GLU A 85 -1.12 -3.18 -2.51
N GLY A 86 -0.10 -2.39 -2.16
CA GLY A 86 -0.23 -1.31 -1.19
C GLY A 86 -1.26 -0.25 -1.61
N CYS A 87 -1.25 0.21 -2.87
CA CYS A 87 -2.23 1.18 -3.34
C CYS A 87 -3.64 0.61 -3.36
N ARG A 88 -3.83 -0.65 -3.76
CA ARG A 88 -5.15 -1.31 -3.69
C ARG A 88 -5.67 -1.34 -2.26
N LEU A 89 -4.86 -1.82 -1.31
CA LEU A 89 -5.21 -1.87 0.11
C LEU A 89 -5.47 -0.49 0.72
N ALA A 90 -4.77 0.53 0.24
CA ALA A 90 -4.92 1.92 0.69
C ALA A 90 -6.13 2.64 0.08
N GLY A 91 -6.85 2.03 -0.88
CA GLY A 91 -7.95 2.66 -1.62
C GLY A 91 -7.49 3.72 -2.62
N LEU A 92 -6.26 3.60 -3.12
CA LEU A 92 -5.61 4.58 -3.99
C LEU A 92 -5.51 4.06 -5.42
N ASN A 93 -5.40 4.99 -6.37
CA ASN A 93 -5.14 4.65 -7.77
C ASN A 93 -3.73 4.07 -7.92
N VAL A 94 -3.65 2.86 -8.48
CA VAL A 94 -2.38 2.21 -8.81
C VAL A 94 -1.72 2.94 -9.98
N PRO A 95 -0.47 3.40 -9.84
CA PRO A 95 0.20 4.14 -10.91
C PRO A 95 0.52 3.21 -12.09
N ALA A 96 0.47 3.76 -13.31
CA ALA A 96 0.86 3.03 -14.51
C ALA A 96 2.30 2.51 -14.40
N GLY A 97 2.51 1.23 -14.72
CA GLY A 97 3.81 0.55 -14.60
C GLY A 97 4.08 -0.12 -13.25
N ALA A 98 3.23 0.07 -12.23
CA ALA A 98 3.29 -0.76 -11.01
C ALA A 98 2.54 -2.09 -11.16
N ILE A 99 1.58 -2.16 -12.09
CA ILE A 99 0.81 -3.37 -12.37
C ILE A 99 1.68 -4.27 -13.25
N ASP A 100 2.26 -5.32 -12.65
CA ASP A 100 2.75 -6.45 -13.43
C ASP A 100 1.55 -7.34 -13.75
N GLN A 101 1.12 -7.37 -15.02
CA GLN A 101 0.01 -8.21 -15.49
C GLN A 101 0.28 -9.71 -15.36
N SER A 102 1.44 -10.13 -14.84
CA SER A 102 1.78 -11.55 -14.65
C SER A 102 1.13 -12.18 -13.42
N PHE A 103 0.64 -11.40 -12.45
CA PHE A 103 -0.09 -11.93 -11.28
C PHE A 103 -1.59 -11.72 -11.43
N GLY A 104 -2.25 -12.63 -12.15
CA GLY A 104 -3.72 -12.60 -12.26
C GLY A 104 -4.33 -13.33 -13.45
N SER A 105 -3.84 -14.51 -13.80
CA SER A 105 -4.65 -15.53 -14.48
C SER A 105 -4.40 -16.86 -13.80
N VAL A 106 -4.97 -17.00 -12.61
CA VAL A 106 -5.18 -18.30 -11.98
C VAL A 106 -6.68 -18.50 -11.86
N ALA A 107 -7.20 -19.23 -12.85
CA ALA A 107 -8.49 -19.93 -12.96
C ALA A 107 -9.80 -19.15 -12.73
#